data_AF-A0A0D3AXP6-F1
#
_entry.id   AF-A0A0D3AXP6-F1
#
_cell.length_a   1.000
_cell.length_b   1.000
_cell.length_c   1.000
_cell.angle_alpha   90.00
_cell.angle_beta   90.00
_cell.angle_gamma   90.00
#
_symmetry.space_group_name_H-M   'P 1'
#
loop_
_entity.id
_entity.type
_entity.pdbx_description
1 polymer ?
#
loop_
_entity_poly.entity_id
_entity_poly.type
_entity_poly.pdbx_seq_one_letter_code
_entity_poly.pdbx_strand_id
1 'polypeptide(L)'
;MDKRGYLEKQEDSGSIGVCSHRSETNASKVRNHLPNDLFIIGASNRPDLIDPALLRPGRFDKLLYVGVNADAFYRERKALTRKFKLSEDVTLYSVAKKCPSTFTGADMYALCADARFQAAKRKVLNSDSEDDSVPED
;
A
#
# COMPACT_ATOMS: atom_id res chain seq x y z
N MET A 1 -0.50 32.79 19.98
CA MET A 1 0.09 31.50 20.36
C MET A 1 -0.20 30.51 19.25
N ASP A 2 0.75 30.39 18.34
CA ASP A 2 0.67 29.57 17.13
C ASP A 2 1.06 28.13 17.49
N LYS A 3 0.07 27.22 17.55
CA LYS A 3 0.31 25.78 17.71
C LYS A 3 0.39 25.14 16.33
N ARG A 4 1.47 25.44 15.61
CA ARG A 4 1.91 24.63 14.46
C ARG A 4 2.33 23.27 15.00
N GLY A 5 1.40 22.32 14.94
CA GLY A 5 1.68 20.92 15.15
C GLY A 5 2.65 20.46 14.07
N TYR A 6 3.89 20.22 14.46
CA TYR A 6 4.84 19.48 13.65
C TYR A 6 4.30 18.06 13.51
N LEU A 7 3.79 17.71 12.32
CA LEU A 7 3.67 16.32 11.91
C LEU A 7 5.10 15.79 11.76
N GLU A 8 5.60 15.18 12.82
CA GLU A 8 6.80 14.36 12.77
C GLU A 8 6.49 13.17 11.86
N LYS A 9 7.06 13.19 10.65
CA LYS A 9 7.07 12.03 9.76
C LYS A 9 7.89 10.94 10.44
N GLN A 10 7.23 10.00 11.11
CA GLN A 10 7.89 8.80 11.61
C GLN A 10 8.21 7.88 10.43
N GLU A 11 9.51 7.70 10.20
CA GLU A 11 10.10 6.82 9.18
C GLU A 11 10.15 5.35 9.67
N ASP A 12 9.05 4.83 10.22
CA ASP A 12 9.04 3.45 10.70
C ASP A 12 8.64 2.51 9.56
N SER A 13 9.66 2.17 8.77
CA SER A 13 9.60 1.30 7.59
C SER A 13 9.48 -0.20 7.92
N GLY A 14 8.81 -0.56 9.01
CA GLY A 14 8.67 -1.95 9.45
C GLY A 14 7.27 -2.28 9.89
N SER A 15 6.46 -2.87 9.01
CA SER A 15 5.22 -3.53 9.45
C SER A 15 5.53 -4.99 9.75
N ILE A 16 5.18 -5.48 10.93
CA ILE A 16 5.25 -6.90 11.24
C ILE A 16 3.90 -7.53 10.97
N GLY A 17 3.87 -8.45 10.00
CA GLY A 17 2.80 -9.40 9.79
C GLY A 17 2.93 -10.51 10.84
N VAL A 18 1.95 -10.63 11.71
CA VAL A 18 1.94 -11.58 12.80
C VAL A 18 0.93 -12.67 12.49
N CYS A 19 1.37 -13.87 12.12
CA CYS A 19 0.47 -14.97 11.76
C CYS A 19 0.23 -15.89 12.96
N SER A 20 -1.02 -16.26 13.21
CA SER A 20 -1.43 -17.29 14.18
C SER A 20 -2.12 -18.44 13.47
N HIS A 21 -1.77 -19.65 13.88
CA HIS A 21 -2.30 -20.92 13.38
C HIS A 21 -2.79 -21.78 14.55
N ARG A 22 -4.04 -22.26 14.51
CA ARG A 22 -4.42 -23.53 15.17
C ARG A 22 -5.79 -24.06 14.73
N SER A 23 -5.84 -25.35 14.37
CA SER A 23 -6.89 -26.28 14.77
C SER A 23 -6.38 -27.73 14.71
N GLU A 24 -5.92 -28.26 15.85
CA GLU A 24 -6.07 -29.70 16.14
C GLU A 24 -7.05 -29.78 17.31
N THR A 25 -8.29 -30.16 17.01
CA THR A 25 -9.31 -30.43 18.03
C THR A 25 -9.59 -31.94 18.07
N ASN A 26 -8.98 -32.62 19.03
CA ASN A 26 -9.48 -33.90 19.54
C ASN A 26 -10.65 -33.60 20.50
N ALA A 27 -11.87 -33.50 19.98
CA ALA A 27 -13.07 -33.57 20.79
C ALA A 27 -14.21 -34.19 19.97
N SER A 28 -14.69 -35.31 20.50
CA SER A 28 -15.85 -36.06 20.06
C SER A 28 -16.99 -35.21 19.51
N LYS A 29 -17.28 -35.41 18.21
CA LYS A 29 -18.65 -35.59 17.70
C LYS A 29 -19.61 -34.39 17.84
N VAL A 30 -19.32 -33.29 17.13
CA VAL A 30 -20.36 -32.42 16.55
C VAL A 30 -19.93 -32.04 15.12
N ARG A 31 -20.49 -32.72 14.12
CA ARG A 31 -20.29 -32.41 12.70
C ARG A 31 -21.17 -31.22 12.32
N ASN A 32 -20.62 -30.00 12.43
CA ASN A 32 -21.02 -28.87 11.60
C ASN A 32 -19.82 -28.52 10.73
N HIS A 33 -19.99 -28.46 9.41
CA HIS A 33 -18.95 -28.13 8.44
C HIS A 33 -18.44 -26.69 8.62
N LEU A 34 -17.50 -26.48 9.53
CA LEU A 34 -16.65 -25.28 9.54
C LEU A 34 -15.34 -25.65 8.84
N PRO A 35 -14.87 -24.87 7.85
CA PRO A 35 -13.61 -25.14 7.17
C PRO A 35 -12.47 -25.05 8.19
N ASN A 36 -11.70 -26.13 8.31
CA ASN A 36 -10.81 -26.42 9.43
C ASN A 36 -9.46 -25.68 9.42
N ASP A 37 -9.36 -24.50 8.81
CA ASP A 37 -8.12 -23.72 8.77
C ASP A 37 -8.38 -22.23 9.01
N LEU A 38 -8.43 -21.81 10.28
CA LEU A 38 -8.48 -20.39 10.67
C LEU A 38 -7.05 -19.86 10.83
N PHE A 39 -6.71 -18.87 10.00
CA PHE A 39 -5.48 -18.09 10.12
C PHE A 39 -5.81 -16.68 10.59
N ILE A 40 -5.05 -16.17 11.56
CA ILE A 40 -5.17 -14.78 12.02
C ILE A 40 -3.88 -14.06 11.64
N ILE A 41 -4.01 -12.92 10.96
CA ILE A 41 -2.88 -12.05 10.63
C ILE A 41 -3.06 -10.72 11.36
N GLY A 42 -2.13 -10.39 12.24
CA GLY A 42 -1.96 -9.05 12.81
C GLY A 42 -0.97 -8.23 12.01
N ALA A 43 -1.12 -6.90 12.00
CA ALA A 43 -0.15 -5.97 11.41
C ALA A 43 0.13 -4.84 12.40
N SER A 44 1.41 -4.60 12.74
CA SER A 44 1.81 -3.50 13.63
C SER A 44 3.08 -2.83 13.12
N ASN A 45 3.13 -1.49 13.21
CA ASN A 45 4.34 -0.69 13.00
C ASN A 45 5.14 -0.47 14.29
N ARG A 46 4.60 -0.92 15.43
CA ARG A 46 5.23 -0.83 16.75
C ARG A 46 5.34 -2.22 17.39
N PRO A 47 6.25 -3.08 16.89
CA PRO A 47 6.43 -4.42 17.44
C PRO A 47 6.98 -4.43 18.86
N ASP A 48 7.70 -3.38 19.24
CA ASP A 48 8.19 -3.10 20.59
C ASP A 48 7.05 -3.03 21.62
N LEU A 49 5.85 -2.65 21.18
CA LEU A 49 4.67 -2.52 22.04
C LEU A 49 3.79 -3.78 22.08
N ILE A 50 4.14 -4.84 21.36
CA ILE A 50 3.34 -6.07 21.36
C ILE A 50 3.53 -6.81 22.69
N ASP A 51 2.44 -7.20 23.34
CA ASP A 51 2.48 -7.99 24.57
C ASP A 51 3.26 -9.31 24.34
N PRO A 52 4.35 -9.57 25.09
CA PRO A 52 5.12 -10.81 24.98
C PRO A 52 4.30 -12.08 25.18
N ALA A 53 3.16 -12.02 25.87
CA ALA A 53 2.24 -13.14 26.00
C ALA A 53 1.71 -13.57 24.63
N LEU A 54 1.40 -12.64 23.73
CA LEU A 54 0.88 -12.95 22.40
C LEU A 54 1.91 -13.68 21.53
N LEU A 55 3.19 -13.42 21.72
CA LEU A 55 4.29 -14.02 20.94
C LEU A 55 4.63 -15.47 21.33
N ARG A 56 3.92 -16.06 22.29
CA ARG A 56 4.15 -17.45 22.70
C ARG A 56 3.64 -18.44 21.65
N PRO A 57 4.26 -19.63 21.52
CA PRO A 57 3.83 -20.69 20.59
C PRO A 57 2.32 -20.97 20.62
N GLY A 58 1.71 -21.15 19.45
CA GLY A 58 0.27 -21.39 19.28
C GLY A 58 -0.60 -20.12 19.31
N ARG A 59 0.03 -18.94 19.35
CA ARG A 59 -0.60 -17.63 19.13
C ARG A 59 0.12 -16.96 17.96
N PHE A 60 0.71 -15.79 18.19
CA PHE A 60 1.43 -15.00 17.21
C PHE A 60 2.90 -15.41 17.16
N ASP A 61 3.13 -16.69 16.83
CA ASP A 61 4.45 -17.32 16.89
C ASP A 61 5.24 -17.27 15.58
N LYS A 62 4.63 -16.75 14.50
CA LYS A 62 5.30 -16.41 13.24
C LYS A 62 5.30 -14.90 13.04
N LEU A 63 6.50 -14.31 13.10
CA LEU A 63 6.73 -12.89 12.84
C LEU A 63 7.35 -12.71 11.47
N LEU A 64 6.71 -11.92 10.62
CA LEU A 64 7.21 -11.52 9.31
C LEU A 64 7.49 -10.03 9.30
N TYR A 65 8.75 -9.64 9.17
CA TYR A 65 9.12 -8.24 8.99
C TYR A 65 8.96 -7.82 7.53
N VAL A 66 8.25 -6.71 7.30
CA VAL A 66 8.08 -6.12 5.97
C VAL A 66 8.75 -4.75 5.96
N GLY A 67 9.92 -4.72 5.33
CA GLY A 67 10.74 -3.52 5.12
C GLY A 67 10.46 -2.80 3.80
N VAL A 68 11.03 -1.61 3.64
CA VAL A 68 11.10 -0.95 2.34
C VAL A 68 12.12 -1.65 1.45
N ASN A 69 11.72 -1.95 0.22
CA ASN A 69 12.61 -2.53 -0.79
C ASN A 69 13.38 -1.41 -1.49
N ALA A 70 14.70 -1.36 -1.35
CA ALA A 70 15.51 -0.34 -2.01
C ALA A 70 15.57 -0.49 -3.55
N ASP A 71 15.38 -1.71 -4.05
CA ASP A 71 15.47 -2.02 -5.48
C ASP A 71 14.26 -1.44 -6.25
N ALA A 72 14.57 -0.59 -7.22
CA ALA A 72 13.61 0.07 -8.09
C ALA A 72 12.74 -0.92 -8.89
N PHE A 73 13.28 -2.11 -9.22
CA PHE A 73 12.54 -3.14 -9.95
C PHE A 73 11.29 -3.60 -9.19
N TYR A 74 11.42 -3.82 -7.88
CA TYR A 74 10.30 -4.23 -7.02
C TYR A 74 9.39 -3.07 -6.62
N ARG A 75 9.89 -1.83 -6.72
CA ARG A 75 9.11 -0.61 -6.49
C ARG A 75 8.28 -0.22 -7.72
N GLU A 76 8.57 -0.78 -8.89
CA GLU A 76 7.75 -0.63 -10.08
C GLU A 76 6.38 -1.29 -9.90
N ARG A 77 5.39 -0.53 -9.41
CA ARG A 77 4.06 -1.07 -9.16
C ARG A 77 3.12 -0.91 -10.35
N LYS A 78 3.25 -1.82 -11.32
CA LYS A 78 2.26 -1.98 -12.42
C LYS A 78 0.83 -2.06 -11.89
N ALA A 79 0.64 -2.66 -10.71
CA ALA A 79 -0.66 -2.76 -10.04
C ALA A 79 -1.37 -1.40 -9.83
N LEU A 80 -0.61 -0.36 -9.50
CA LEU A 80 -1.16 0.99 -9.30
C LEU A 80 -1.63 1.63 -10.60
N THR A 81 -0.94 1.32 -11.69
CA THR A 81 -1.13 1.96 -12.98
C THR A 81 -1.98 1.13 -13.95
N ARG A 82 -2.51 -0.03 -13.54
CA ARG A 82 -3.38 -0.88 -14.38
C ARG A 82 -4.57 -0.15 -15.03
N LYS A 83 -5.07 0.92 -14.40
CA LYS A 83 -6.19 1.74 -14.90
C LYS A 83 -5.72 3.07 -15.52
N PHE A 84 -4.44 3.21 -15.82
CA PHE A 84 -3.86 4.43 -16.39
C PHE A 84 -3.69 4.21 -17.89
N LYS A 85 -3.92 5.27 -18.67
CA LYS A 85 -3.41 5.35 -20.04
C LYS A 85 -2.06 6.04 -19.96
N LEU A 86 -0.98 5.27 -19.99
CA LEU A 86 0.39 5.79 -19.94
C LEU A 86 0.86 6.09 -21.37
N SER A 87 1.67 7.14 -21.53
CA SER A 87 2.39 7.37 -22.79
C SER A 87 3.47 6.31 -23.00
N GLU A 88 3.82 6.03 -24.25
CA GLU A 88 4.89 5.10 -24.62
C GLU A 88 6.25 5.53 -24.06
N ASP A 89 6.44 6.84 -23.87
CA ASP A 89 7.67 7.41 -23.31
C ASP A 89 7.81 7.22 -21.78
N VAL A 90 6.76 6.74 -21.11
CA VAL A 90 6.73 6.62 -19.64
C VAL A 90 6.91 5.17 -19.21
N THR A 91 8.10 4.86 -18.72
CA THR A 91 8.38 3.58 -18.06
C THR A 91 8.31 3.72 -16.54
N LEU A 92 7.56 2.84 -15.88
CA LEU A 92 7.42 2.87 -14.43
C LEU A 92 8.76 2.62 -13.71
N TYR A 93 9.65 1.82 -14.31
CA TYR A 93 10.99 1.59 -13.79
C TYR A 93 11.82 2.89 -13.73
N SER A 94 11.75 3.72 -14.78
CA SER A 94 12.47 5.01 -14.79
C SER A 94 11.97 5.96 -13.70
N VAL A 95 10.67 5.93 -13.39
CA VAL A 95 10.07 6.71 -12.29
C VAL A 95 10.57 6.17 -10.95
N ALA A 96 10.49 4.85 -10.74
CA ALA A 96 10.95 4.22 -9.50
C ALA A 96 12.43 4.51 -9.21
N LYS A 97 13.29 4.53 -10.24
CA LYS A 97 14.73 4.84 -10.13
C LYS A 97 15.01 6.28 -9.67
N LYS A 98 14.12 7.22 -9.97
CA LYS A 98 14.24 8.64 -9.55
C LYS A 98 13.80 8.87 -8.10
N CYS A 99 12.98 7.98 -7.56
CA CYS A 99 12.46 8.10 -6.21
C CYS A 99 13.49 7.56 -5.18
N PRO A 100 13.63 8.19 -3.99
CA PRO A 100 14.59 7.78 -2.95
C PRO A 100 14.53 6.29 -2.58
N SER A 101 15.62 5.74 -2.04
CA SER A 101 15.64 4.33 -1.59
C SER A 101 14.67 4.05 -0.44
N THR A 102 14.33 5.07 0.35
CA THR A 102 13.35 5.01 1.46
C THR A 102 11.89 5.10 1.00
N PHE A 103 11.65 5.24 -0.31
CA PHE A 103 10.31 5.47 -0.84
C PHE A 103 9.44 4.22 -0.71
N THR A 104 8.35 4.36 0.04
CA THR A 104 7.48 3.24 0.42
C THR A 104 6.45 2.91 -0.66
N GLY A 105 5.73 1.81 -0.46
CA GLY A 105 4.54 1.51 -1.26
C GLY A 105 3.46 2.59 -1.14
N ALA A 106 3.28 3.19 0.04
CA ALA A 106 2.31 4.27 0.24
C ALA A 106 2.70 5.52 -0.57
N ASP A 107 3.98 5.88 -0.59
CA ASP A 107 4.48 7.01 -1.38
C ASP A 107 4.27 6.78 -2.89
N MET A 108 4.52 5.56 -3.38
CA MET A 108 4.22 5.20 -4.78
C MET A 108 2.73 5.33 -5.10
N TYR A 109 1.85 5.00 -4.15
CA TYR A 109 0.40 5.18 -4.35
C TYR A 109 0.06 6.67 -4.46
N ALA A 110 0.54 7.49 -3.51
CA ALA A 110 0.30 8.93 -3.50
C ALA A 110 0.81 9.59 -4.78
N LEU A 111 2.03 9.27 -5.21
CA LEU A 111 2.62 9.76 -6.45
C LEU A 111 1.75 9.44 -7.68
N CYS A 112 1.26 8.19 -7.78
CA CYS A 112 0.40 7.79 -8.89
C CYS A 112 -0.97 8.49 -8.84
N ALA A 113 -1.54 8.66 -7.64
CA ALA A 113 -2.81 9.36 -7.45
C ALA A 113 -2.70 10.83 -7.87
N ASP A 114 -1.65 11.52 -7.42
CA ASP A 114 -1.37 12.91 -7.79
C ASP A 114 -1.15 13.06 -9.30
N ALA A 115 -0.36 12.16 -9.91
CA ALA A 115 -0.13 12.17 -11.36
C ALA A 115 -1.44 12.02 -12.14
N ARG A 116 -2.34 11.12 -11.69
CA ARG A 116 -3.66 10.92 -12.29
C ARG A 116 -4.53 12.17 -12.16
N PHE A 117 -4.54 12.79 -10.99
CA PHE A 117 -5.31 14.00 -10.72
C PHE A 117 -4.83 15.17 -11.60
N GLN A 118 -3.51 15.38 -11.69
CA GLN A 118 -2.94 16.43 -12.53
C GLN A 118 -3.23 16.20 -14.02
N ALA A 119 -3.17 14.95 -14.50
CA ALA A 119 -3.53 14.63 -15.88
C ALA A 119 -5.01 14.90 -16.16
N ALA A 120 -5.91 14.51 -15.24
CA ALA A 120 -7.34 14.78 -15.37
C ALA A 120 -7.63 16.29 -15.37
N LYS A 121 -6.99 17.05 -14.47
CA LYS A 121 -7.12 18.50 -14.38
C LYS A 121 -6.73 19.20 -15.69
N ARG A 122 -5.58 18.83 -16.29
CA ARG A 122 -5.15 19.39 -17.58
C ARG A 122 -6.14 19.08 -18.71
N LYS A 123 -6.72 17.88 -18.71
CA LYS A 123 -7.68 17.49 -19.74
C LYS A 123 -8.94 18.35 -19.70
N VAL A 124 -9.46 18.64 -18.51
CA VAL A 124 -10.64 19.52 -18.33
C VAL A 124 -10.31 20.95 -18.73
N LEU A 125 -9.16 21.48 -18.31
CA LEU A 125 -8.77 22.85 -18.68
C LEU A 125 -8.56 23.03 -20.19
N ASN A 126 -8.10 22.00 -20.88
CA ASN A 126 -7.89 22.05 -22.33
C ASN A 126 -9.18 21.78 -23.13
N SER A 127 -10.21 21.16 -22.55
CA SER A 127 -11.49 20.96 -23.24
C SER A 127 -12.33 22.24 -23.32
N ASP A 128 -12.08 23.20 -22.43
CA ASP A 128 -12.81 24.48 -22.41
C ASP A 128 -12.27 25.49 -23.43
N SER A 129 -11.23 25.13 -24.21
CA SER A 129 -10.60 26.00 -25.22
C SER A 129 -10.88 25.62 -26.69
N GLU A 130 -11.75 24.63 -26.95
CA GLU A 130 -12.05 24.14 -28.31
C GLU A 130 -13.54 24.27 -28.73
N ASP A 131 -14.30 25.20 -28.16
CA ASP A 131 -15.69 25.45 -28.58
C ASP A 131 -15.96 26.96 -28.73
N ASP A 132 -15.40 27.56 -29.78
CA ASP A 132 -15.81 28.87 -30.31
C ASP A 132 -15.46 28.95 -31.81
N SER A 133 -16.09 28.10 -32.61
CA SER A 133 -16.22 28.32 -34.05
C SER A 133 -17.70 28.34 -34.41
N VAL A 134 -18.29 29.53 -34.37
CA VAL A 134 -19.63 29.82 -34.88
C VAL A 134 -19.60 29.59 -36.40
N PRO A 135 -20.47 28.72 -36.97
CA PRO A 135 -20.68 28.72 -38.41
C PRO A 135 -21.44 30.00 -38.79
N GLU A 136 -20.82 30.88 -39.57
CA GLU A 136 -21.55 31.90 -40.33
C GLU A 136 -22.23 31.21 -41.51
N ASP A 137 -23.57 31.27 -41.55
CA ASP A 137 -24.40 31.29 -42.78
C ASP A 137 -25.74 31.99 -42.47
#